data_AF-A0A3D5ZEA2-F1
#
_entry.id   AF-A0A3D5ZEA2-F1
#
_cell.length_a   1.000
_cell.length_b   1.000
_cell.length_c   1.000
_cell.angle_alpha   90.00
_cell.angle_beta   90.00
_cell.angle_gamma   90.00
#
_symmetry.space_group_name_H-M   'P 1'
#
loop_
_entity.id
_entity.type
_entity.pdbx_description
1 polymer ?
#
loop_
_entity_poly.entity_id
_entity_poly.type
_entity_poly.pdbx_seq_one_letter_code
_entity_poly.pdbx_strand_id
1 'polypeptide(L)' 'MSENKCYFIDEGRKLPFPLKKWKHKHISHRAEQSTIIEDNMPFYTGNMITDLLFYPVLLVEFLPRVWQYKSYFTA' A
#
# COMPACT_ATOMS: atom_id res chain seq x y z
N MET A 1 6.71 18.61 -7.73
CA MET A 1 7.07 17.19 -7.50
C MET A 1 8.58 17.13 -7.53
N SER A 2 9.26 16.42 -6.62
CA SER A 2 10.70 16.23 -6.82
C SER A 2 10.89 15.38 -8.07
N GLU A 3 11.89 15.69 -8.90
CA GLU A 3 12.14 15.04 -10.19
C GLU A 3 12.34 13.51 -10.09
N ASN A 4 12.49 12.98 -8.86
CA ASN A 4 12.80 11.59 -8.55
C ASN A 4 11.66 10.82 -7.86
N LYS A 5 10.45 11.37 -7.73
CA LYS A 5 9.33 10.70 -7.05
C LYS A 5 7.99 10.92 -7.75
N CYS A 6 7.33 9.81 -8.06
CA CYS A 6 5.97 9.76 -8.59
C CYS A 6 5.06 9.14 -7.51
N TYR A 7 3.81 9.58 -7.43
CA TYR A 7 2.84 8.93 -6.55
C TYR A 7 1.42 9.08 -7.08
N PHE A 8 0.56 8.15 -6.69
CA PHE A 8 -0.89 8.26 -6.83
C PHE A 8 -1.56 7.78 -5.54
N ILE A 9 -2.84 8.12 -5.36
CA ILE A 9 -3.59 7.83 -4.14
C ILE A 9 -4.90 7.16 -4.51
N ASP A 10 -5.11 5.97 -3.96
CA ASP A 10 -6.39 5.26 -4.02
C ASP A 10 -7.13 5.50 -2.70
N GLU A 11 -8.26 6.20 -2.77
CA GLU A 11 -9.06 6.56 -1.60
C GLU A 11 -10.42 5.86 -1.62
N GLY A 12 -10.74 5.18 -0.53
CA GLY A 12 -11.99 4.44 -0.39
C GLY A 12 -13.17 5.35 -0.09
N ARG A 13 -14.11 5.50 -1.04
CA ARG A 13 -15.37 6.22 -0.82
C ARG A 13 -16.46 5.36 -0.17
N LYS A 14 -16.57 4.11 -0.61
CA LYS A 14 -17.47 3.09 -0.07
C LYS A 14 -16.65 1.84 0.14
N LEU A 15 -16.52 1.41 1.38
CA LEU A 15 -15.63 0.32 1.77
C LEU A 15 -16.42 -0.90 2.24
N PRO A 16 -15.92 -2.11 1.95
CA PRO A 16 -16.51 -3.32 2.50
C PRO A 16 -16.26 -3.39 4.01
N PHE A 17 -17.16 -4.06 4.73
CA PHE A 17 -16.91 -4.38 6.14
C PHE A 17 -15.63 -5.22 6.25
N PRO A 18 -14.72 -4.94 7.21
CA PRO A 18 -14.85 -4.00 8.34
C PRO A 18 -14.23 -2.62 8.10
N LEU A 19 -13.72 -2.32 6.91
CA LEU A 19 -13.00 -1.07 6.63
C LEU A 19 -13.96 0.13 6.62
N LYS A 20 -13.56 1.19 7.32
CA LYS A 20 -14.28 2.47 7.40
C LYS A 20 -13.52 3.62 6.77
N LYS A 21 -12.19 3.59 6.83
CA LYS A 21 -11.32 4.52 6.11
C LYS A 21 -10.19 3.76 5.45
N TRP A 22 -9.86 4.17 4.24
CA TRP A 22 -8.78 3.62 3.46
C TRP A 22 -8.17 4.73 2.60
N LYS A 23 -6.85 4.87 2.69
CA LYS A 23 -6.10 5.73 1.80
C LYS A 23 -4.78 5.05 1.49
N HIS A 24 -4.64 4.53 0.29
CA HIS A 24 -3.43 3.90 -0.18
C HIS A 24 -2.66 4.88 -1.06
N LYS A 25 -1.57 5.40 -0.52
CA LYS A 25 -0.63 6.21 -1.28
C LYS A 25 0.47 5.32 -1.83
N HIS A 26 0.44 5.13 -3.14
CA HIS A 26 1.48 4.42 -3.88
C HIS A 26 2.57 5.39 -4.26
N ILE A 27 3.80 5.08 -3.87
CA ILE A 27 4.96 5.92 -4.12
C ILE A 27 5.97 5.10 -4.91
N SER A 28 6.43 5.67 -6.01
CA SER A 28 7.61 5.19 -6.73
C SER A 28 8.67 6.28 -6.65
N HIS A 29 9.85 5.95 -6.13
CA HIS A 29 10.96 6.87 -6.13
C HIS A 29 12.26 6.20 -6.55
N ARG A 30 13.07 6.98 -7.26
CA ARG A 30 14.36 6.52 -7.77
C ARG A 30 15.30 6.24 -6.61
N ALA A 31 15.90 5.06 -6.63
CA ALA A 31 17.15 4.73 -5.95
C ALA A 31 18.26 4.63 -7.02
N GLU A 32 19.52 4.70 -6.63
CA GLU A 32 20.67 4.86 -7.55
C GLU A 32 20.55 4.05 -8.86
N GLN A 33 20.40 2.73 -8.74
CA GLN A 33 20.26 1.78 -9.84
C GLN A 33 18.93 1.01 -9.81
N SER A 34 17.99 1.43 -8.98
CA SER A 34 16.73 0.71 -8.77
C SER A 34 15.57 1.68 -8.51
N THR A 35 14.38 1.12 -8.34
CA THR A 35 13.21 1.89 -7.94
C THR A 35 12.67 1.32 -6.65
N ILE A 36 12.41 2.21 -5.67
CA ILE A 36 11.73 1.84 -4.44
C ILE A 36 10.24 2.09 -4.65
N ILE A 37 9.47 1.01 -4.55
CA ILE A 37 8.01 1.03 -4.52
C ILE A 37 7.59 0.98 -3.05
N GLU A 38 6.95 2.04 -2.57
CA GLU A 38 6.47 2.19 -1.20
C GLU A 38 4.94 2.23 -1.22
N ASP A 39 4.31 1.30 -0.51
CA ASP A 39 2.88 1.24 -0.27
C ASP A 39 2.55 1.81 1.11
N ASN A 40 2.15 3.08 1.16
CA ASN A 40 1.75 3.75 2.40
C ASN A 40 0.23 3.70 2.56
N MET A 41 -0.25 2.86 3.49
CA MET A 41 -1.65 2.42 3.56
C MET A 41 -2.27 2.63 4.94
N PRO A 42 -2.54 3.87 5.38
CA PRO A 42 -3.40 4.10 6.55
C PRO A 42 -4.81 3.53 6.32
N PHE A 43 -5.27 2.72 7.26
CA PHE A 43 -6.60 2.16 7.30
C PHE A 43 -7.23 2.32 8.70
N TYR A 44 -8.54 2.16 8.77
CA TYR A 44 -9.29 2.19 10.04
C TYR A 44 -10.56 1.35 9.92
N THR A 45 -10.79 0.44 10.88
CA THR A 45 -11.95 -0.46 10.95
C THR A 45 -12.95 -0.04 12.02
N GLY A 46 -12.62 0.94 12.88
CA GLY A 46 -13.54 1.50 13.87
C GLY A 46 -13.00 1.58 15.29
N ASN A 47 -11.96 0.83 15.62
CA ASN A 47 -11.21 0.95 16.88
C ASN A 47 -9.84 0.28 16.75
N MET A 48 -8.92 0.64 17.65
CA MET A 48 -7.53 0.16 17.60
C MET A 48 -7.40 -1.37 17.72
N ILE A 49 -8.29 -2.05 18.45
CA ILE A 49 -8.23 -3.51 18.60
C ILE A 49 -8.58 -4.17 17.27
N THR A 50 -9.65 -3.71 16.62
CA THR A 50 -10.03 -4.21 15.29
C THR A 50 -9.00 -3.83 14.23
N ASP A 51 -8.36 -2.66 14.34
CA ASP A 51 -7.27 -2.29 13.43
C ASP A 51 -6.08 -3.25 13.60
N LEU A 52 -5.70 -3.56 14.84
CA LEU A 52 -4.62 -4.49 15.16
C LEU A 52 -4.91 -5.92 14.66
N LEU A 53 -6.15 -6.39 14.82
CA LEU A 53 -6.57 -7.71 14.35
C LEU A 53 -6.66 -7.79 12.82
N PHE A 54 -7.02 -6.68 12.16
CA PHE A 54 -7.16 -6.63 10.71
C PHE A 54 -5.81 -6.37 9.99
N TYR A 55 -4.85 -5.76 10.67
CA TYR A 55 -3.49 -5.54 10.19
C TYR A 55 -2.84 -6.81 9.58
N PRO A 56 -2.78 -7.98 10.25
CA PRO A 56 -2.18 -9.17 9.66
C PRO A 56 -2.91 -9.67 8.42
N VAL A 57 -4.23 -9.46 8.30
CA VAL A 57 -5.00 -9.82 7.10
C VAL A 57 -4.54 -8.99 5.91
N LEU A 58 -4.46 -7.66 6.08
CA LEU A 58 -3.93 -6.76 5.06
C LEU A 58 -2.46 -7.04 4.76
N LEU A 59 -1.65 -7.35 5.77
CA LEU A 59 -0.25 -7.68 5.54
C LEU A 59 -0.10 -8.91 4.63
N VAL A 60 -0.85 -9.98 4.89
CA VAL A 60 -0.81 -11.21 4.07
C VAL A 60 -1.32 -10.94 2.65
N GLU A 61 -2.37 -10.13 2.48
CA GLU A 61 -2.92 -9.79 1.17
C GLU A 61 -1.91 -9.01 0.30
N PHE A 62 -1.11 -8.12 0.90
CA PHE A 62 -0.18 -7.25 0.16
C PHE A 62 1.26 -7.77 0.11
N LEU A 63 1.66 -8.68 1.00
CA LEU A 63 3.01 -9.27 1.03
C LEU A 63 3.47 -9.85 -0.33
N PRO A 64 2.58 -10.51 -1.13
CA PRO A 64 2.94 -10.99 -2.46
C PRO A 64 3.51 -9.98 -3.43
N ARG A 65 3.17 -8.69 -3.26
CA ARG A 65 3.65 -7.63 -4.12
C ARG A 65 5.17 -7.52 -4.15
N VAL A 66 5.85 -7.91 -3.06
CA VAL A 66 7.31 -7.88 -2.97
C VAL A 66 7.97 -8.73 -4.06
N TRP A 67 7.44 -9.92 -4.36
CA TRP A 67 7.98 -10.77 -5.43
C TRP A 67 7.24 -10.58 -6.75
N GLN A 68 5.94 -10.24 -6.74
CA GLN A 68 5.18 -9.97 -7.96
C GLN A 68 5.76 -8.78 -8.72
N TYR A 69 6.11 -7.67 -8.05
CA TYR A 69 6.74 -6.54 -8.72
C TYR A 69 8.11 -6.90 -9.29
N LYS A 70 8.94 -7.61 -8.53
CA LYS A 70 10.23 -8.09 -9.04
C LYS A 70 10.04 -8.96 -10.27
N SER A 71 9.12 -9.92 -10.23
CA SER A 71 8.81 -10.78 -11.37
C SER A 71 8.30 -10.00 -12.57
N TYR A 72 7.40 -9.04 -12.37
CA TYR A 72 6.78 -8.27 -13.45
C TYR A 72 7.78 -7.35 -14.17
N PHE A 73 8.70 -6.71 -13.43
CA PHE A 73 9.68 -5.80 -14.01
C PHE A 73 11.00 -6.48 -14.43
N THR A 74 11.19 -7.76 -14.09
CA THR A 74 12.36 -8.56 -14.51
C THR A 74 12.02 -9.51 -15.67
N ALA A 75 10.74 -9.77 -15.92
CA ALA A 75 10.26 -10.49 -17.10
C ALA A 75 10.39 -9.63 -18.36
#